data_AF-A0A1V0QY27-F1
#
_entry.id   AF-A0A1V0QY27-F1
#
_cell.length_a   1.000
_cell.length_b   1.000
_cell.length_c   1.000
_cell.angle_alpha   90.00
_cell.angle_beta   90.00
_cell.angle_gamma   90.00
#
_symmetry.space_group_name_H-M   'P 1'
#
loop_
_entity.id
_entity.type
_entity.pdbx_description
1 polymer ?
#
loop_
_entity_poly.entity_id
_entity_poly.type
_entity_poly.pdbx_seq_one_letter_code
_entity_poly.pdbx_strand_id
1 'polypeptide(L)'
;MRVPVLTRVTVSVTALASAAVLLGGCSSTPAEQLEDWYRSGGESQIRKLTDDAGRVNEVSMRTIDVQGPACQDLLARTAKAEKLDPIPDEAVQRYWKEALGGFRRGAAECADGAAKNEASQVSRGIRTVQTEGLPKLVSTVTLLKAALAHK
;
A
#
# COMPACT_ATOMS: atom_id res chain seq x y z
N MET A 1 53.12 -15.12 -48.11
CA MET A 1 53.82 -14.39 -47.02
C MET A 1 52.97 -14.47 -45.75
N ARG A 2 53.64 -14.55 -44.59
CA ARG A 2 53.21 -14.65 -43.17
C ARG A 2 51.92 -13.89 -42.81
N VAL A 3 51.10 -14.13 -41.78
CA VAL A 3 50.80 -15.09 -40.67
C VAL A 3 49.57 -14.43 -39.96
N PRO A 4 48.64 -15.16 -39.29
CA PRO A 4 47.32 -14.66 -38.91
C PRO A 4 47.32 -13.94 -37.55
N VAL A 5 46.32 -13.09 -37.29
CA VAL A 5 46.03 -12.60 -35.94
C VAL A 5 44.59 -12.97 -35.57
N LEU A 6 44.46 -14.13 -34.92
CA LEU A 6 43.31 -14.51 -34.11
C LEU A 6 43.38 -13.71 -32.80
N THR A 7 42.57 -12.66 -32.69
CA THR A 7 42.42 -11.94 -31.42
C THR A 7 41.55 -12.78 -30.49
N ARG A 8 42.20 -13.59 -29.65
CA ARG A 8 41.58 -14.25 -28.50
C ARG A 8 41.14 -13.17 -27.52
N VAL A 9 39.84 -12.89 -27.44
CA VAL A 9 39.27 -12.17 -26.30
C VAL A 9 39.05 -13.19 -25.19
N THR A 10 40.03 -13.31 -24.30
CA THR A 10 39.88 -13.97 -23.01
C THR A 10 38.94 -13.13 -22.15
N VAL A 11 37.66 -13.50 -22.09
CA VAL A 11 36.76 -12.97 -21.06
C VAL A 11 37.14 -13.67 -19.77
N SER A 12 37.82 -12.92 -18.91
CA SER A 12 38.13 -13.32 -17.55
C SER A 12 36.84 -13.65 -16.82
N VAL A 13 36.64 -14.93 -16.49
CA VAL A 13 35.64 -15.36 -15.51
C VAL A 13 36.14 -14.88 -14.16
N THR A 14 35.74 -13.67 -13.77
CA THR A 14 35.90 -13.21 -12.39
C THR A 14 34.91 -13.99 -11.55
N ALA A 15 35.38 -15.10 -10.99
CA ALA A 15 34.78 -15.74 -9.83
C ALA A 15 34.69 -14.67 -8.73
N LEU A 16 33.50 -14.10 -8.54
CA LEU A 16 33.23 -13.29 -7.37
C LEU A 16 33.20 -14.25 -6.18
N ALA A 17 34.35 -14.29 -5.49
CA ALA A 17 34.51 -14.94 -4.22
C ALA A 17 33.37 -14.50 -3.30
N SER A 18 32.62 -15.50 -2.83
CA SER A 18 31.63 -15.39 -1.77
C SER A 18 32.33 -14.85 -0.51
N ALA A 19 32.36 -13.54 -0.35
CA ALA A 19 32.66 -12.92 0.92
C ALA A 19 31.42 -13.16 1.81
N ALA A 20 31.42 -14.29 2.51
CA ALA A 20 30.57 -14.51 3.66
C ALA A 20 30.99 -13.50 4.73
N VAL A 21 30.41 -12.31 4.65
CA VAL A 21 30.53 -11.28 5.68
C VAL A 21 29.66 -11.73 6.86
N LEU A 22 30.25 -12.52 7.75
CA LEU A 22 29.72 -12.78 9.09
C LEU A 22 29.93 -11.51 9.93
N LEU A 23 29.25 -10.42 9.54
CA LEU A 23 28.94 -9.35 10.48
C LEU A 23 27.67 -9.79 11.17
N GLY A 24 27.78 -10.24 12.42
CA GLY A 24 26.66 -10.31 13.35
C GLY A 24 26.17 -8.90 13.67
N GLY A 25 25.66 -8.20 12.65
CA GLY A 25 24.85 -7.01 12.84
C GLY A 25 23.55 -7.46 13.48
N CYS A 26 23.03 -6.65 14.40
CA CYS A 26 21.67 -6.76 14.91
C CYS A 26 20.68 -6.59 13.75
N SER A 27 20.54 -7.60 12.89
CA SER A 27 19.52 -7.62 11.85
C SER A 27 18.21 -7.96 12.53
N SER A 28 17.32 -6.99 12.64
CA SER A 28 15.97 -7.21 13.13
C SER A 28 15.32 -8.32 12.30
N THR A 29 14.73 -9.29 12.99
CA THR A 29 13.92 -10.33 12.35
C THR A 29 12.76 -9.69 11.57
N PRO A 30 12.19 -10.37 10.56
CA PRO A 30 11.02 -9.85 9.85
C PRO A 30 9.86 -9.47 10.78
N ALA A 31 9.68 -10.23 11.87
CA ALA A 31 8.66 -9.96 12.88
C ALA A 31 8.93 -8.68 13.69
N GLU A 32 10.20 -8.41 14.03
CA GLU A 32 10.62 -7.16 14.69
C GLU A 32 10.49 -5.96 13.75
N GLN A 33 10.87 -6.10 12.48
CA GLN A 33 10.68 -5.03 11.49
C GLN A 33 9.20 -4.68 11.31
N LEU A 34 8.33 -5.70 11.28
CA LEU A 34 6.88 -5.49 11.20
C LEU A 34 6.31 -4.82 12.45
N GLU A 35 6.83 -5.17 13.63
CA GLU A 35 6.48 -4.48 14.87
C GLU A 35 6.84 -3.01 14.86
N ASP A 36 8.08 -2.71 14.48
CA ASP A 36 8.60 -1.35 14.43
C ASP A 36 7.83 -0.51 13.40
N TRP A 37 7.54 -1.08 12.24
CA TRP A 37 6.66 -0.45 11.25
C TRP A 37 5.27 -0.16 11.83
N TYR A 38 4.67 -1.14 12.51
CA TYR A 38 3.33 -0.99 13.09
C TYR A 38 3.29 0.13 14.14
N ARG A 39 4.28 0.14 15.05
CA ARG A 39 4.37 1.12 16.16
C ARG A 39 4.81 2.52 15.71
N SER A 40 5.65 2.62 14.68
CA SER A 40 6.16 3.91 14.18
C SER A 40 5.11 4.75 13.43
N GLY A 41 3.94 4.18 13.12
CA GLY A 41 2.83 4.92 12.54
C GLY A 41 1.84 4.07 11.74
N GLY A 42 2.21 2.83 11.41
CA GLY A 42 1.36 1.90 10.65
C GLY A 42 -0.02 1.71 11.29
N GLU A 43 -0.07 1.44 12.60
CA GLU A 43 -1.32 1.28 13.35
C GLU A 43 -2.24 2.50 13.23
N SER A 44 -1.67 3.69 13.47
CA SER A 44 -2.45 4.94 13.44
C SER A 44 -3.03 5.21 12.06
N GLN A 45 -2.29 4.92 10.99
CA GLN A 45 -2.78 5.13 9.63
C GLN A 45 -3.81 4.09 9.21
N ILE A 46 -3.64 2.82 9.58
CA ILE A 46 -4.63 1.77 9.35
C ILE A 46 -5.95 2.14 10.03
N ARG A 47 -5.91 2.59 11.29
CA ARG A 47 -7.12 3.00 12.02
C ARG A 47 -7.81 4.16 11.33
N LYS A 48 -7.07 5.23 11.02
CA LYS A 48 -7.64 6.41 10.36
C LYS A 48 -8.20 6.11 8.97
N LEU A 49 -7.55 5.24 8.19
CA LEU A 49 -8.12 4.76 6.92
C LEU A 49 -9.39 3.96 7.13
N THR A 50 -9.44 3.10 8.14
CA THR A 50 -10.64 2.32 8.48
C THR A 50 -11.78 3.26 8.85
N ASP A 51 -11.51 4.26 9.68
CA ASP A 51 -12.49 5.27 10.11
C ASP A 51 -12.99 6.09 8.90
N ASP A 52 -12.09 6.64 8.08
CA ASP A 52 -12.44 7.48 6.93
C ASP A 52 -13.19 6.68 5.84
N ALA A 53 -12.79 5.42 5.58
CA ALA A 53 -13.49 4.55 4.63
C ALA A 53 -14.84 4.06 5.17
N GLY A 54 -14.93 3.79 6.47
CA GLY A 54 -16.18 3.50 7.17
C GLY A 54 -17.16 4.67 7.07
N ARG A 55 -16.67 5.90 7.26
CA ARG A 55 -17.48 7.11 7.11
C ARG A 55 -18.05 7.25 5.70
N VAL A 56 -17.27 7.00 4.64
CA VAL A 56 -17.77 7.01 3.25
C VAL A 56 -18.92 6.01 3.08
N ASN A 57 -18.83 4.84 3.71
CA ASN A 57 -19.90 3.85 3.69
C ASN A 57 -21.15 4.32 4.46
N GLU A 58 -20.98 4.91 5.65
CA GLU A 58 -22.07 5.44 6.48
C GLU A 58 -22.86 6.54 5.77
N VAL A 59 -22.17 7.43 5.04
CA VAL A 59 -22.81 8.54 4.34
C VAL A 59 -23.34 8.17 2.95
N SER A 60 -23.25 6.89 2.54
CA SER A 60 -23.54 6.44 1.17
C SER A 60 -24.96 6.74 0.68
N MET A 61 -25.94 6.85 1.59
CA MET A 61 -27.33 7.21 1.27
C MET A 61 -27.68 8.66 1.62
N ARG A 62 -26.70 9.47 2.00
CA ARG A 62 -26.88 10.89 2.34
C ARG A 62 -26.78 11.75 1.08
N THR A 63 -27.01 13.04 1.25
CA THR A 63 -26.91 14.03 0.19
C THR A 63 -25.45 14.27 -0.22
N ILE A 64 -25.25 14.80 -1.44
CA ILE A 64 -23.93 15.01 -2.04
C ILE A 64 -23.05 15.94 -1.17
N ASP A 65 -23.64 16.93 -0.50
CA ASP A 65 -22.94 17.85 0.41
C ASP A 65 -22.35 17.14 1.64
N VAL A 66 -22.86 15.96 2.00
CA VAL A 66 -22.31 15.11 3.08
C VAL A 66 -21.33 14.08 2.52
N GLN A 67 -21.62 13.51 1.36
CA GLN A 67 -20.78 12.50 0.69
C GLN A 67 -19.45 13.07 0.22
N GLY A 68 -19.47 14.24 -0.42
CA GLY A 68 -18.28 14.90 -0.98
C GLY A 68 -17.16 15.09 0.03
N PRO A 69 -17.41 15.74 1.19
CA PRO A 69 -16.41 15.88 2.24
C PRO A 69 -15.86 14.55 2.76
N ALA A 70 -16.70 13.53 2.94
CA ALA A 70 -16.21 12.20 3.37
C ALA A 70 -15.26 11.57 2.36
N CYS A 71 -15.55 11.71 1.07
CA CYS A 71 -14.67 11.24 0.01
C CYS A 71 -13.36 12.06 -0.05
N GLN A 72 -13.40 13.37 0.19
CA GLN A 72 -12.19 14.19 0.27
C GLN A 72 -11.31 13.80 1.46
N ASP A 73 -11.91 13.55 2.63
CA ASP A 73 -11.19 13.10 3.82
C ASP A 73 -10.48 11.77 3.57
N LEU A 74 -11.19 10.78 3.00
CA LEU A 74 -10.61 9.49 2.63
C LEU A 74 -9.50 9.63 1.59
N LEU A 75 -9.66 10.49 0.59
CA LEU A 75 -8.64 10.72 -0.44
C LEU A 75 -7.37 11.33 0.19
N ALA A 76 -7.52 12.33 1.06
CA ALA A 76 -6.42 12.95 1.77
C ALA A 76 -5.73 11.97 2.72
N ARG A 77 -6.49 11.09 3.37
CA ARG A 77 -5.95 10.02 4.22
C ARG A 77 -5.15 9.01 3.41
N THR A 78 -5.69 8.59 2.26
CA THR A 78 -5.03 7.66 1.35
C THR A 78 -3.68 8.21 0.89
N ALA A 79 -3.62 9.49 0.49
CA ALA A 79 -2.38 10.14 0.10
C ALA A 79 -1.33 10.23 1.24
N LYS A 80 -1.76 10.25 2.51
CA LYS A 80 -0.84 10.18 3.67
C LYS A 80 -0.33 8.74 3.88
N ALA A 81 -1.21 7.76 3.72
CA ALA A 81 -0.87 6.35 3.87
C ALA A 81 0.06 5.82 2.76
N GLU A 82 -0.10 6.31 1.53
CA GLU A 82 0.80 6.00 0.39
C GLU A 82 2.25 6.48 0.62
N LYS A 83 2.49 7.37 1.58
CA LYS A 83 3.84 7.88 1.92
C LYS A 83 4.53 7.12 3.04
N LEU A 84 3.84 6.15 3.66
CA LEU A 84 4.51 5.29 4.64
C LEU A 84 5.54 4.41 3.95
N ASP A 85 6.55 4.01 4.71
CA ASP A 85 7.42 2.93 4.30
C ASP A 85 6.59 1.67 4.00
N PRO A 86 7.03 0.83 3.05
CA PRO A 86 6.36 -0.43 2.76
C PRO A 86 6.21 -1.29 4.03
N ILE A 87 5.09 -1.98 4.15
CA ILE A 87 4.92 -3.00 5.19
C ILE A 87 5.98 -4.08 4.94
N PRO A 88 6.82 -4.45 5.92
CA PRO A 88 7.87 -5.46 5.77
C PRO A 88 7.32 -6.89 5.82
N ASP A 89 6.21 -7.11 5.11
CA ASP A 89 5.58 -8.40 4.84
C ASP A 89 4.95 -8.31 3.45
N GLU A 90 5.42 -9.10 2.49
CA GLU A 90 5.00 -8.99 1.09
C GLU A 90 3.51 -9.27 0.89
N ALA A 91 2.95 -10.23 1.65
CA ALA A 91 1.55 -10.60 1.53
C ALA A 91 0.65 -9.48 2.07
N VAL A 92 0.98 -8.92 3.23
CA VAL A 92 0.29 -7.77 3.82
C VAL A 92 0.42 -6.54 2.91
N GLN A 93 1.63 -6.27 2.42
CA GLN A 93 1.93 -5.11 1.58
C GLN A 93 1.17 -5.13 0.26
N ARG A 94 0.94 -6.32 -0.33
CA ARG A 94 0.12 -6.45 -1.54
C ARG A 94 -1.32 -5.99 -1.29
N TYR A 95 -1.97 -6.49 -0.25
CA TYR A 95 -3.34 -6.10 0.08
C TYR A 95 -3.43 -4.62 0.48
N TRP A 96 -2.42 -4.11 1.16
CA TRP A 96 -2.33 -2.68 1.50
C TRP A 96 -2.31 -1.81 0.25
N LYS A 97 -1.44 -2.11 -0.72
CA LYS A 97 -1.38 -1.39 -2.00
C LYS A 97 -2.71 -1.47 -2.77
N GLU A 98 -3.34 -2.63 -2.79
CA GLU A 98 -4.65 -2.81 -3.44
C GLU A 98 -5.73 -1.95 -2.76
N ALA A 99 -5.76 -1.91 -1.43
CA ALA A 99 -6.68 -1.08 -0.65
C ALA A 99 -6.50 0.40 -0.96
N LEU A 100 -5.25 0.90 -0.89
CA LEU A 100 -4.94 2.30 -1.21
C LEU A 100 -5.30 2.64 -2.65
N GLY A 101 -5.07 1.72 -3.60
CA GLY A 101 -5.48 1.88 -4.99
C GLY A 101 -7.00 2.02 -5.16
N GLY A 102 -7.77 1.16 -4.49
CA GLY A 102 -9.24 1.21 -4.48
C GLY A 102 -9.77 2.51 -3.85
N PHE A 103 -9.21 2.91 -2.71
CA PHE A 103 -9.58 4.17 -2.05
C PHE A 103 -9.22 5.38 -2.89
N ARG A 104 -8.02 5.45 -3.47
CA ARG A 104 -7.61 6.57 -4.32
C ARG A 104 -8.55 6.74 -5.51
N ARG A 105 -8.87 5.66 -6.23
CA ARG A 105 -9.81 5.72 -7.37
C ARG A 105 -11.22 6.12 -6.94
N GLY A 106 -11.79 5.39 -5.98
CA GLY A 106 -13.17 5.60 -5.55
C GLY A 106 -13.40 6.94 -4.87
N ALA A 107 -12.51 7.34 -3.97
CA ALA A 107 -12.60 8.61 -3.26
C ALA A 107 -12.38 9.81 -4.20
N ALA A 108 -11.45 9.70 -5.17
CA ALA A 108 -11.26 10.74 -6.18
C ALA A 108 -12.47 10.87 -7.11
N GLU A 109 -13.02 9.76 -7.61
CA GLU A 109 -14.22 9.80 -8.45
C GLU A 109 -15.40 10.40 -7.68
N CYS A 110 -15.57 10.00 -6.41
CA CYS A 110 -16.63 10.54 -5.55
C CYS A 110 -16.47 12.04 -5.29
N ALA A 111 -15.26 12.50 -4.93
CA ALA A 111 -15.00 13.91 -4.65
C ALA A 111 -15.17 14.79 -5.91
N ASP A 112 -14.73 14.31 -7.07
CA ASP A 112 -14.92 15.01 -8.36
C ASP A 112 -16.41 15.05 -8.74
N GLY A 113 -17.14 13.95 -8.55
CA GLY A 113 -18.58 13.90 -8.75
C GLY A 113 -19.32 14.90 -7.83
N ALA A 114 -18.91 15.01 -6.57
CA ALA A 114 -19.50 15.95 -5.64
C ALA A 114 -19.23 17.41 -6.04
N ALA A 115 -18.01 17.73 -6.48
CA ALA A 115 -17.66 19.07 -6.98
C ALA A 115 -18.48 19.48 -8.22
N LYS A 116 -18.90 18.49 -9.03
CA LYS A 116 -19.74 18.68 -10.22
C LYS A 116 -21.24 18.52 -9.96
N ASN A 117 -21.63 18.18 -8.73
CA ASN A 117 -23.01 17.82 -8.36
C ASN A 117 -23.57 16.64 -9.19
N GLU A 118 -22.73 15.68 -9.55
CA GLU A 118 -23.03 14.52 -10.39
C GLU A 118 -23.29 13.27 -9.54
N ALA A 119 -24.55 13.06 -9.14
CA ALA A 119 -24.95 11.98 -8.23
C ALA A 119 -24.52 10.57 -8.71
N SER A 120 -24.58 10.32 -10.01
CA SER A 120 -24.17 9.05 -10.60
C SER A 120 -22.68 8.77 -10.40
N GLN A 121 -21.85 9.81 -10.50
CA GLN A 121 -20.41 9.72 -10.33
C GLN A 121 -20.05 9.55 -8.85
N VAL A 122 -20.72 10.29 -7.96
CA VAL A 122 -20.58 10.08 -6.51
C VAL A 122 -20.87 8.63 -6.13
N SER A 123 -21.98 8.08 -6.65
CA SER A 123 -22.39 6.70 -6.37
C SER A 123 -21.37 5.66 -6.86
N ARG A 124 -20.79 5.86 -8.06
CA ARG A 124 -19.73 4.97 -8.58
C ARG A 124 -18.45 5.03 -7.74
N GLY A 125 -18.05 6.23 -7.31
CA GLY A 125 -16.89 6.41 -6.45
C GLY A 125 -17.06 5.71 -5.10
N ILE A 126 -18.22 5.91 -4.44
CA ILE A 126 -18.56 5.23 -3.18
C ILE A 126 -18.57 3.71 -3.37
N ARG A 127 -19.18 3.22 -4.45
CA ARG A 127 -19.19 1.78 -4.76
C ARG A 127 -17.78 1.24 -4.91
N THR A 128 -16.88 1.95 -5.58
CA THR A 128 -15.48 1.55 -5.74
C THR A 128 -14.77 1.47 -4.39
N VAL A 129 -14.98 2.44 -3.49
CA VAL A 129 -14.47 2.39 -2.10
C VAL A 129 -14.96 1.10 -1.41
N GLN A 130 -16.25 0.78 -1.55
CA GLN A 130 -16.89 -0.36 -0.90
C GLN A 130 -16.46 -1.72 -1.46
N THR A 131 -16.28 -1.83 -2.77
CA THR A 131 -16.05 -3.13 -3.42
C THR A 131 -14.59 -3.42 -3.72
N GLU A 132 -13.75 -2.38 -3.85
CA GLU A 132 -12.33 -2.54 -4.19
C GLU A 132 -11.39 -2.14 -3.05
N GLY A 133 -11.73 -1.08 -2.30
CA GLY A 133 -10.88 -0.58 -1.21
C GLY A 133 -11.06 -1.36 0.10
N LEU A 134 -12.28 -1.32 0.65
CA LEU A 134 -12.60 -1.88 1.98
C LEU A 134 -12.23 -3.36 2.13
N PRO A 135 -12.56 -4.28 1.19
CA PRO A 135 -12.24 -5.70 1.35
C PRO A 135 -10.73 -5.97 1.43
N LYS A 136 -9.93 -5.15 0.75
CA LYS A 136 -8.47 -5.24 0.73
C LYS A 136 -7.86 -4.67 2.01
N LEU A 137 -8.44 -3.61 2.56
CA LEU A 137 -8.05 -3.11 3.89
C LEU A 137 -8.35 -4.16 4.98
N VAL A 138 -9.52 -4.80 4.94
CA VAL A 138 -9.87 -5.91 5.86
C VAL A 138 -8.87 -7.06 5.77
N SER A 139 -8.47 -7.44 4.54
CA SER A 139 -7.46 -8.46 4.31
C SER A 139 -6.09 -8.05 4.87
N THR A 140 -5.70 -6.79 4.68
CA THR A 140 -4.47 -6.21 5.24
C THR A 140 -4.47 -6.33 6.76
N VAL A 141 -5.53 -5.86 7.43
CA VAL A 141 -5.65 -5.90 8.90
C VAL A 141 -5.62 -7.33 9.42
N THR A 142 -6.32 -8.25 8.74
CA THR A 142 -6.36 -9.66 9.13
C THR A 142 -4.97 -10.31 9.08
N LEU A 143 -4.26 -10.15 7.97
CA LEU A 143 -2.93 -10.72 7.80
C LEU A 143 -1.91 -10.07 8.74
N LEU A 144 -1.99 -8.75 8.93
CA LEU A 144 -1.13 -8.03 9.85
C LEU A 144 -1.30 -8.52 11.29
N LYS A 145 -2.54 -8.73 11.74
CA LYS A 145 -2.82 -9.30 13.07
C LYS A 145 -2.25 -10.71 13.22
N ALA A 146 -2.39 -11.55 12.19
CA ALA A 146 -1.82 -12.89 12.20
C ALA A 146 -0.29 -12.84 12.29
N ALA A 147 0.36 -12.05 11.45
CA ALA A 147 1.81 -11.90 11.43
C ALA A 147 2.37 -11.34 12.75
N LEU A 148 1.64 -10.41 13.40
CA LEU A 148 2.03 -9.85 14.70
C LEU A 148 1.79 -10.80 15.88
N ALA A 149 0.89 -11.77 15.75
CA ALA A 149 0.57 -12.74 16.81
C ALA A 149 1.54 -13.94 16.86
N HIS A 150 2.30 -14.19 15.78
CA HIS A 150 3.31 -15.26 15.70
C HIS A 150 4.73 -14.80 16.09
N LYS A 151 4.82 -13.78 16.96
CA LYS A 151 6.06 -13.32 17.56
C LYS A 151 6.48 -14.20 18.73
#